data_AF-A0A7Z0MTD2-F1
#
_entry.id   AF-A0A7Z0MTD2-F1
#
_cell.length_a   1.000
_cell.length_b   1.000
_cell.length_c   1.000
_cell.angle_alpha   90.00
_cell.angle_beta   90.00
_cell.angle_gamma   90.00
#
_symmetry.space_group_name_H-M   'P 1'
#
loop_
_entity.id
_entity.type
_entity.pdbx_description
1 polymer ?
#
loop_
_entity_poly.entity_id
_entity_poly.type
_entity_poly.pdbx_seq_one_letter_code
_entity_poly.pdbx_strand_id
1 'polypeptide(L)'
;MFDTIVFYALPLSFTLLVACALTALVSAGVLFMFRLRITNQTLKHPYLDKFSWARFPLTIKVAILLDYFLRLAFPKSKFWIIGDANHRLAHVQPEDVSAHIKWPLMGLWGGCFIGLVAMLVLWSMIIIKMV
;
A
#
# COMPACT_ATOMS: atom_id res chain seq x y z
N MET A 1 -24.88 24.63 7.91
CA MET A 1 -24.12 24.02 6.78
C MET A 1 -22.98 23.14 7.28
N PHE A 2 -22.16 23.63 8.23
CA PHE A 2 -21.07 22.85 8.82
C PHE A 2 -21.56 21.59 9.57
N ASP A 3 -22.65 21.68 10.34
CA ASP A 3 -23.24 20.53 11.03
C ASP A 3 -23.73 19.44 10.06
N THR A 4 -24.31 19.86 8.94
CA THR A 4 -24.75 18.95 7.88
C THR A 4 -23.55 18.23 7.27
N ILE A 5 -22.44 18.93 7.03
CA ILE A 5 -21.21 18.35 6.51
C ILE A 5 -20.65 17.33 7.52
N VAL A 6 -20.56 17.67 8.80
CA VAL A 6 -20.07 16.75 9.85
C VAL A 6 -20.98 15.52 9.97
N PHE A 7 -22.30 15.70 9.91
CA PHE A 7 -23.27 14.62 10.01
C PHE A 7 -23.11 13.56 8.89
N TYR A 8 -22.79 13.97 7.67
CA TYR A 8 -22.55 13.04 6.56
C TYR A 8 -21.09 12.56 6.46
N ALA A 9 -20.12 13.43 6.73
CA ALA A 9 -18.70 13.12 6.60
C ALA A 9 -18.21 12.12 7.65
N LEU A 10 -18.78 12.14 8.86
CA LEU A 10 -18.37 11.24 9.94
C LEU A 10 -18.69 9.76 9.66
N PRO A 11 -19.93 9.37 9.30
CA PRO A 11 -20.22 7.98 8.93
C PRO A 11 -19.51 7.57 7.64
N LEU A 12 -19.37 8.48 6.66
CA LEU A 12 -18.65 8.20 5.41
C LEU A 12 -17.16 7.93 5.65
N SER A 13 -16.48 8.76 6.43
CA SER A 13 -15.06 8.57 6.75
C SER A 13 -14.85 7.30 7.57
N PHE A 14 -15.77 6.96 8.47
CA PHE A 14 -15.74 5.72 9.23
C PHE A 14 -15.92 4.48 8.33
N THR A 15 -16.94 4.46 7.47
CA THR A 15 -17.15 3.32 6.55
C THR A 15 -16.02 3.19 5.54
N LEU A 16 -15.48 4.30 5.04
CA LEU A 16 -14.30 4.32 4.19
C LEU A 16 -13.09 3.74 4.91
N LEU A 17 -12.86 4.11 6.17
CA LEU A 17 -11.76 3.59 6.98
C LEU A 17 -11.89 2.08 7.21
N VAL A 18 -13.10 1.59 7.53
CA VAL A 18 -13.37 0.15 7.67
C VAL A 18 -13.16 -0.58 6.34
N ALA A 19 -13.64 -0.02 5.23
CA ALA A 19 -13.43 -0.59 3.90
C ALA A 19 -11.94 -0.65 3.53
N CYS A 20 -11.17 0.40 3.83
CA CYS A 20 -9.72 0.43 3.64
C CYS A 20 -9.00 -0.62 4.50
N ALA A 21 -9.41 -0.78 5.76
CA ALA A 21 -8.83 -1.79 6.66
C ALA A 21 -9.12 -3.21 6.16
N LEU A 22 -10.37 -3.51 5.77
CA LEU A 22 -10.74 -4.83 5.26
C LEU A 22 -10.04 -5.16 3.94
N THR A 23 -9.98 -4.21 3.00
CA THR A 23 -9.28 -4.40 1.73
C THR A 23 -7.78 -4.61 1.94
N ALA A 24 -7.16 -3.86 2.84
CA ALA A 24 -5.75 -4.05 3.19
C ALA A 24 -5.51 -5.42 3.84
N LEU A 25 -6.38 -5.86 4.77
CA LEU A 25 -6.27 -7.16 5.43
C LEU A 25 -6.46 -8.34 4.46
N VAL A 26 -7.48 -8.30 3.61
CA VAL A 26 -7.72 -9.33 2.60
C VAL A 26 -6.54 -9.39 1.62
N SER A 27 -6.05 -8.23 1.18
CA SER A 27 -4.90 -8.14 0.28
C SER A 27 -3.62 -8.65 0.94
N ALA A 28 -3.38 -8.32 2.21
CA ALA A 28 -2.27 -8.86 3.01
C ALA A 28 -2.36 -10.38 3.11
N GLY A 29 -3.53 -10.93 3.44
CA GLY A 29 -3.76 -12.36 3.57
C GLY A 29 -3.50 -13.11 2.26
N VAL A 30 -4.08 -12.63 1.15
CA VAL A 30 -3.85 -13.21 -0.19
C VAL A 30 -2.38 -13.15 -0.58
N LEU A 31 -1.73 -12.02 -0.31
CA LEU A 31 -0.33 -11.83 -0.64
C LEU A 31 0.56 -12.78 0.17
N PHE A 32 0.36 -12.83 1.49
CA PHE A 32 1.18 -13.62 2.41
C PHE A 32 1.00 -15.13 2.22
N MET A 33 -0.22 -15.61 1.97
CA MET A 33 -0.49 -17.04 1.86
C MET A 33 -0.18 -17.60 0.47
N PHE A 34 -0.51 -16.88 -0.61
CA PHE A 34 -0.53 -17.47 -1.96
C PHE A 34 0.41 -16.82 -2.96
N ARG A 35 0.70 -15.52 -2.82
CA ARG A 35 1.32 -14.74 -3.91
C ARG A 35 2.74 -14.25 -3.63
N LEU A 36 3.23 -14.35 -2.39
CA LEU A 36 4.59 -13.92 -2.02
C LEU A 36 5.69 -14.49 -2.94
N ARG A 37 5.63 -15.78 -3.24
CA ARG A 37 6.65 -16.44 -4.08
C ARG A 37 6.63 -15.93 -5.51
N ILE A 38 5.44 -15.80 -6.11
CA ILE A 38 5.26 -15.34 -7.49
C ILE A 38 5.66 -13.87 -7.62
N THR A 39 5.23 -13.03 -6.67
CA THR A 39 5.58 -11.60 -6.64
C THR A 39 7.09 -11.42 -6.55
N ASN A 40 7.77 -12.15 -5.66
CA ASN A 40 9.22 -12.08 -5.52
C ASN A 40 9.97 -12.60 -6.75
N GLN A 41 9.48 -13.66 -7.42
CA GLN A 41 10.07 -14.18 -8.64
C GLN A 41 9.89 -13.25 -9.85
N THR A 42 8.80 -12.48 -9.87
CA THR A 42 8.48 -11.56 -10.97
C THR A 42 9.24 -10.24 -10.81
N LEU A 43 9.25 -9.67 -9.61
CA LEU A 43 9.81 -8.35 -9.35
C LEU A 43 11.29 -8.38 -8.97
N LYS A 44 11.80 -9.53 -8.46
CA LYS A 44 13.21 -9.80 -8.15
C LYS A 44 13.92 -8.61 -7.51
N HIS A 45 13.57 -8.31 -6.26
CA HIS A 45 14.26 -7.24 -5.52
C HIS A 45 15.76 -7.54 -5.39
N PRO A 46 16.67 -6.55 -5.55
CA PRO A 46 18.13 -6.76 -5.40
C PRO A 46 18.56 -7.34 -4.04
N TYR A 47 17.73 -7.18 -3.01
CA TYR A 47 17.97 -7.79 -1.69
C TYR A 47 17.81 -9.31 -1.70
N LEU A 48 16.97 -9.84 -2.58
CA LEU A 48 16.75 -11.27 -2.73
C LEU A 48 17.93 -11.99 -3.40
N ASP A 49 18.82 -11.25 -4.06
CA ASP A 49 20.04 -11.81 -4.65
C ASP A 49 21.10 -12.12 -3.59
N LYS A 50 21.10 -11.39 -2.46
CA LYS A 50 22.06 -11.58 -1.36
C LYS A 50 21.57 -12.56 -0.30
N PHE A 51 20.27 -12.57 -0.01
CA PHE A 51 19.71 -13.44 1.04
C PHE A 51 18.32 -13.97 0.66
N SER A 52 18.01 -15.17 1.14
CA SER A 52 16.67 -15.76 0.97
C SER A 52 15.61 -14.99 1.74
N TRP A 53 14.39 -14.91 1.19
CA TRP A 53 13.26 -14.20 1.79
C TRP A 53 13.01 -14.55 3.27
N ALA A 54 13.20 -15.81 3.65
CA ALA A 54 12.98 -16.29 5.01
C ALA A 54 13.89 -15.61 6.03
N ARG A 55 15.11 -15.23 5.63
CA ARG A 55 16.15 -14.68 6.52
C ARG A 55 15.92 -13.20 6.86
N PHE A 56 15.09 -12.50 6.09
CA PHE A 56 14.81 -11.09 6.34
C PHE A 56 13.83 -10.88 7.51
N PRO A 57 14.05 -9.87 8.36
CA PRO A 57 13.09 -9.44 9.36
C PRO A 57 11.83 -8.88 8.69
N LEU A 58 10.72 -8.88 9.43
CA LEU A 58 9.42 -8.45 8.92
C LEU A 58 9.47 -7.02 8.37
N THR A 59 10.20 -6.11 9.01
CA THR A 59 10.37 -4.72 8.55
C THR A 59 10.96 -4.64 7.14
N ILE A 60 12.00 -5.41 6.83
CA ILE A 60 12.63 -5.40 5.49
C ILE A 60 11.70 -6.04 4.47
N LYS A 61 10.97 -7.10 4.84
CA LYS A 61 9.97 -7.72 3.96
C LYS A 61 8.88 -6.71 3.57
N VAL A 62 8.38 -5.95 4.53
CA VAL A 62 7.38 -4.89 4.29
C VAL A 62 7.98 -3.77 3.44
N ALA A 63 9.24 -3.35 3.69
CA ALA A 63 9.91 -2.35 2.87
C ALA A 63 10.06 -2.80 1.40
N ILE A 64 10.43 -4.06 1.16
CA ILE A 64 10.50 -4.62 -0.21
C ILE A 64 9.12 -4.58 -0.88
N LEU A 65 8.05 -4.94 -0.16
CA LEU A 65 6.70 -4.88 -0.69
C LEU A 65 6.25 -3.44 -0.97
N LEU A 66 6.71 -2.47 -0.18
CA LEU A 66 6.48 -1.05 -0.42
C LEU A 66 7.21 -0.60 -1.68
N ASP A 67 8.50 -0.92 -1.82
CA ASP A 67 9.31 -0.57 -3.00
C ASP A 67 8.67 -1.11 -4.29
N TYR A 68 8.17 -2.35 -4.24
CA TYR A 68 7.37 -2.93 -5.32
C TYR A 68 6.10 -2.12 -5.64
N PHE A 69 5.37 -1.66 -4.62
CA PHE A 69 4.16 -0.85 -4.81
C PHE A 69 4.51 0.51 -5.40
N LEU A 70 5.53 1.19 -4.89
CA LEU A 70 5.95 2.50 -5.39
C LEU A 70 6.38 2.41 -6.86
N ARG A 71 7.07 1.33 -7.25
CA ARG A 71 7.44 1.06 -8.65
C ARG A 71 6.23 0.88 -9.55
N LEU A 72 5.23 0.13 -9.09
CA LEU A 72 4.04 -0.17 -9.89
C LEU A 72 3.04 0.99 -9.95
N ALA A 73 2.90 1.75 -8.87
CA ALA A 73 1.95 2.85 -8.76
C ALA A 73 2.49 4.16 -9.38
N PHE A 74 3.78 4.42 -9.21
CA PHE A 74 4.42 5.68 -9.62
C PHE A 74 5.71 5.45 -10.43
N PRO A 75 5.64 4.77 -11.59
CA PRO A 75 6.82 4.29 -12.30
C PRO A 75 7.73 5.39 -12.86
N LYS A 76 7.18 6.57 -13.13
CA LYS A 76 7.91 7.72 -13.69
C LYS A 76 8.36 8.74 -12.64
N SER A 77 7.94 8.56 -11.38
CA SER A 77 8.28 9.50 -10.32
C SER A 77 9.73 9.31 -9.87
N LYS A 78 10.49 10.40 -9.81
CA LYS A 78 11.87 10.41 -9.31
C LYS A 78 11.99 11.04 -7.92
N PHE A 79 10.87 11.28 -7.27
CA PHE A 79 10.84 12.08 -6.04
C PHE A 79 11.00 11.21 -4.80
N TRP A 80 11.93 11.59 -3.91
CA TRP A 80 12.08 11.04 -2.56
C TRP A 80 12.25 9.50 -2.53
N ILE A 81 11.58 8.80 -1.60
CA ILE A 81 11.62 7.33 -1.46
C ILE A 81 11.14 6.60 -2.73
N ILE A 82 10.18 7.19 -3.48
CA ILE A 82 9.69 6.60 -4.75
C ILE A 82 10.80 6.57 -5.79
N GLY A 83 11.66 7.60 -5.84
CA GLY A 83 12.80 7.66 -6.74
C GLY A 83 13.84 6.57 -6.47
N ASP A 84 14.17 6.32 -5.21
CA ASP A 84 15.10 5.25 -4.81
C ASP A 84 14.52 3.86 -5.13
N ALA A 85 13.26 3.62 -4.80
CA ALA A 85 12.57 2.37 -5.17
C ALA A 85 12.55 2.16 -6.70
N ASN A 86 12.27 3.21 -7.47
CA ASN A 86 12.28 3.16 -8.93
C ASN A 86 13.67 2.92 -9.52
N HIS A 87 14.71 3.44 -8.88
CA HIS A 87 16.09 3.19 -9.30
C HIS A 87 16.50 1.73 -9.02
N ARG A 88 16.17 1.20 -7.85
CA ARG A 88 16.45 -0.19 -7.45
C ARG A 88 15.69 -1.23 -8.28
N LEU A 89 14.48 -0.87 -8.73
CA LEU A 89 13.61 -1.73 -9.54
C LEU A 89 13.54 -1.27 -11.00
N ALA A 90 14.57 -0.57 -11.49
CA ALA A 90 14.60 -0.04 -12.84
C ALA A 90 14.50 -1.15 -13.91
N HIS A 91 14.96 -2.37 -13.60
CA HIS A 91 14.86 -3.55 -14.46
C HIS A 91 13.42 -4.07 -14.62
N VAL A 92 12.52 -3.72 -13.71
CA VAL A 92 11.11 -4.14 -13.78
C VAL A 92 10.33 -3.13 -14.59
N GLN A 93 9.75 -3.58 -15.70
CA GLN A 93 8.79 -2.80 -16.46
C GLN A 93 7.39 -3.01 -15.84
N PRO A 94 6.71 -1.94 -15.38
CA PRO A 94 5.39 -2.08 -14.77
C PRO A 94 4.36 -2.64 -15.73
N GLU A 95 4.50 -2.37 -17.03
CA GLU A 95 3.57 -2.78 -18.09
C GLU A 95 3.53 -4.31 -18.24
N ASP A 96 4.68 -4.98 -18.09
CA ASP A 96 4.82 -6.44 -18.20
C ASP A 96 4.26 -7.21 -17.00
N VAL A 97 4.04 -6.53 -15.86
CA VAL A 97 3.58 -7.20 -14.65
C VAL A 97 2.07 -7.46 -14.74
N SER A 98 1.68 -8.73 -14.66
CA SER A 98 0.29 -9.16 -14.67
C SER A 98 -0.55 -8.43 -13.61
N ALA A 99 -1.76 -8.01 -13.98
CA ALA A 99 -2.73 -7.38 -13.08
C ALA A 99 -3.03 -8.22 -11.84
N HIS A 100 -2.93 -9.55 -11.94
CA HIS A 100 -3.13 -10.47 -10.83
C HIS A 100 -2.08 -10.28 -9.71
N ILE A 101 -0.86 -9.87 -10.06
CA ILE A 101 0.22 -9.60 -9.09
C ILE A 101 0.06 -8.17 -8.53
N LYS A 102 -0.39 -7.24 -9.36
CA LYS A 102 -0.60 -5.83 -8.98
C LYS A 102 -1.73 -5.67 -7.96
N TRP A 103 -2.90 -6.30 -8.19
CA TRP A 103 -4.08 -6.14 -7.33
C TRP A 103 -3.81 -6.27 -5.83
N PRO A 104 -3.21 -7.37 -5.31
CA PRO A 104 -3.01 -7.52 -3.87
C PRO A 104 -1.98 -6.52 -3.32
N LEU A 105 -1.02 -6.09 -4.14
CA LEU A 105 -0.04 -5.10 -3.72
C LEU A 105 -0.65 -3.70 -3.64
N MET A 106 -1.45 -3.35 -4.65
CA MET A 106 -2.22 -2.10 -4.71
C MET A 106 -3.30 -2.04 -3.63
N GLY A 107 -4.01 -3.14 -3.37
CA GLY A 107 -5.03 -3.22 -2.33
C GLY A 107 -4.43 -3.11 -0.92
N LEU A 108 -3.27 -3.72 -0.68
CA LEU A 108 -2.57 -3.61 0.60
C LEU A 108 -2.12 -2.17 0.87
N TRP A 109 -1.30 -1.61 -0.02
CA TRP A 109 -0.69 -0.30 0.20
C TRP A 109 -1.64 0.84 -0.09
N GLY A 110 -2.43 0.75 -1.16
CA GLY A 110 -3.47 1.72 -1.48
C GLY A 110 -4.52 1.80 -0.38
N GLY A 111 -4.96 0.66 0.15
CA GLY A 111 -5.85 0.61 1.32
C GLY A 111 -5.23 1.28 2.55
N CYS A 112 -3.96 1.00 2.85
CA CYS A 112 -3.25 1.65 3.97
C CYS A 112 -3.12 3.17 3.79
N PHE A 113 -2.70 3.66 2.62
CA PHE A 113 -2.52 5.10 2.38
C PHE A 113 -3.85 5.86 2.37
N ILE A 114 -4.87 5.33 1.68
CA ILE A 114 -6.21 5.94 1.67
C ILE A 114 -6.82 5.87 3.08
N GLY A 115 -6.64 4.76 3.79
CA GLY A 115 -7.08 4.59 5.17
C GLY A 115 -6.44 5.59 6.13
N LEU A 116 -5.14 5.89 5.97
CA LEU A 116 -4.46 6.93 6.75
C LEU A 116 -5.08 8.31 6.51
N VAL A 117 -5.36 8.67 5.26
CA VAL A 117 -6.03 9.94 4.93
C VAL A 117 -7.45 9.97 5.52
N ALA A 118 -8.22 8.90 5.36
CA ALA A 118 -9.56 8.78 5.94
C ALA A 118 -9.53 8.90 7.47
N MET A 119 -8.51 8.34 8.12
CA MET A 119 -8.30 8.43 9.56
C MET A 119 -8.04 9.88 9.98
N LEU A 120 -7.14 10.59 9.30
CA LEU A 120 -6.87 12.01 9.58
C LEU A 120 -8.13 12.86 9.43
N VAL A 121 -8.93 12.62 8.40
CA VAL A 121 -10.21 13.32 8.18
C VAL A 121 -11.18 13.01 9.33
N LEU A 122 -11.33 11.73 9.69
CA LEU A 122 -12.22 11.31 10.78
C LEU A 122 -11.84 11.95 12.12
N TRP A 123 -10.55 11.92 12.49
CA TRP A 123 -10.07 12.56 13.72
C TRP A 123 -10.26 14.07 13.70
N SER A 124 -9.99 14.73 12.57
CA SER A 124 -10.20 16.17 12.41
C SER A 124 -11.68 16.54 12.62
N MET A 125 -12.59 15.75 12.04
CA MET A 125 -14.04 15.97 12.20
C MET A 125 -14.51 15.72 13.64
N ILE A 126 -13.95 14.73 14.34
CA ILE A 126 -14.24 14.47 15.75
C ILE A 126 -13.80 15.65 16.60
N ILE A 127 -12.59 16.17 16.40
CA ILE A 127 -12.06 17.32 17.15
C ILE A 127 -12.96 18.54 16.94
N ILE A 128 -13.33 18.83 15.68
CA ILE A 128 -14.20 19.98 15.36
C ILE A 128 -15.58 19.83 16.01
N LYS A 129 -16.11 18.61 16.13
CA LYS A 129 -17.40 18.38 16.81
C LYS A 129 -17.31 18.55 18.33
N MET A 130 -16.15 18.28 18.92
CA MET A 130 -15.93 18.35 20.37
C MET A 130 -15.56 19.75 20.87
N VAL A 131 -15.03 20.62 20.00
CA VAL A 131 -14.72 22.04 20.25
C VAL A 131 -15.97 22.89 20.04
#